data_AF-Q1STQ0-F1
#
_entry.id   AF-Q1STQ0-F1
#
_cell.length_a   1.000
_cell.length_b   1.000
_cell.length_c   1.000
_cell.angle_alpha   90.00
_cell.angle_beta   90.00
_cell.angle_gamma   90.00
#
_symmetry.space_group_name_H-M   'P 1'
#
loop_
_entity.id
_entity.type
_entity.pdbx_description
1 polymer ?
#
loop_
_entity_poly.entity_id
_entity_poly.type
_entity_poly.pdbx_seq_one_letter_code
_entity_poly.pdbx_strand_id
1 'polypeptide(L)'
;MSEVAQIEGRVRYSAFKKTVKVMITPTDSLDDLKAQLNTYFEYLGENQYTRHLFGQMSCIDLGEDRDEYAWKTTSYMSLLIRNDGDVGFMFRNMVENNILYMYVRSICNCVECK
;
A
#
# COMPACT_ATOMS: atom_id res chain seq x y z
N MET A 1 -12.30 8.55 -24.61
CA MET A 1 -11.40 8.20 -23.50
C MET A 1 -12.26 7.84 -22.32
N SER A 2 -12.22 6.59 -21.85
CA SER A 2 -12.92 6.19 -20.62
C SER A 2 -12.15 6.76 -19.44
N GLU A 3 -12.82 7.50 -18.58
CA GLU A 3 -12.26 7.96 -17.31
C GLU A 3 -11.91 6.71 -16.50
N VAL A 4 -10.63 6.51 -16.18
CA VAL A 4 -10.21 5.36 -15.37
C VAL A 4 -10.63 5.68 -13.94
N ALA A 5 -11.61 4.96 -13.41
CA ALA A 5 -12.12 5.19 -12.06
C ALA A 5 -11.00 4.98 -11.03
N GLN A 6 -10.66 6.05 -10.31
CA GLN A 6 -9.72 5.99 -9.21
C GLN A 6 -10.41 5.48 -7.95
N ILE A 7 -9.65 4.79 -7.09
CA ILE A 7 -10.10 4.36 -5.77
C ILE A 7 -9.30 5.06 -4.67
N GLU A 8 -9.87 5.09 -3.46
CA GLU A 8 -9.19 5.58 -2.27
C GLU A 8 -8.27 4.49 -1.72
N GLY A 9 -6.95 4.70 -1.80
CA GLY A 9 -5.96 3.91 -1.08
C GLY A 9 -5.73 4.46 0.32
N ARG A 10 -5.97 3.65 1.36
CA ARG A 10 -5.54 3.93 2.73
C ARG A 10 -4.25 3.16 2.99
N VAL A 11 -3.12 3.84 2.83
CA VAL A 11 -1.79 3.22 2.79
C VAL A 11 -1.03 3.55 4.06
N ARG A 12 -0.71 2.52 4.83
CA ARG A 12 0.18 2.63 6.00
C ARG A 12 1.62 2.47 5.54
N TYR A 13 2.42 3.51 5.71
CA TYR A 13 3.85 3.49 5.39
C TYR A 13 4.68 3.16 6.63
N SER A 14 5.49 2.10 6.56
CA SER A 14 6.27 1.61 7.70
C SER A 14 7.24 2.66 8.26
N ALA A 15 7.92 3.40 7.39
CA ALA A 15 8.91 4.38 7.83
C ALA A 15 8.31 5.57 8.57
N PHE A 16 7.11 5.99 8.19
CA PHE A 16 6.44 7.13 8.82
C PHE A 16 5.53 6.70 9.96
N LYS A 17 5.26 5.39 10.09
CA LYS A 17 4.24 4.85 10.99
C LYS A 17 2.95 5.69 10.89
N LYS A 18 2.54 5.99 9.66
CA LYS A 18 1.36 6.81 9.38
C LYS A 18 0.55 6.21 8.23
N THR A 19 -0.78 6.28 8.36
CA THR A 19 -1.72 5.95 7.30
C THR A 19 -2.02 7.21 6.49
N VAL A 20 -1.97 7.09 5.18
CA VAL A 20 -2.17 8.21 4.26
C VAL A 20 -3.24 7.82 3.26
N LYS A 21 -4.10 8.78 2.95
CA LYS A 21 -5.07 8.67 1.87
C LYS A 21 -4.41 9.07 0.55
N VAL A 22 -4.38 8.16 -0.42
CA VAL A 22 -3.87 8.37 -1.77
C VAL A 22 -4.92 7.95 -2.78
N MET A 23 -5.00 8.65 -3.92
CA MET A 23 -5.84 8.22 -5.03
C MET A 23 -5.05 7.23 -5.88
N ILE A 24 -5.60 6.04 -6.10
CA ILE A 24 -4.93 4.97 -6.84
C ILE A 24 -5.73 4.66 -8.08
N THR A 25 -5.03 4.62 -9.20
CA THR A 25 -5.56 4.10 -10.45
C THR A 25 -5.37 2.58 -10.42
N PRO A 26 -6.44 1.77 -10.48
CA PRO A 26 -6.32 0.33 -10.55
C PRO A 26 -5.40 -0.09 -11.71
N THR A 27 -4.55 -1.07 -11.45
CA THR A 27 -3.58 -1.63 -12.40
C THR A 27 -3.45 -3.13 -12.17
N ASP A 28 -2.99 -3.85 -13.18
CA ASP A 28 -2.64 -5.27 -13.05
C ASP A 28 -1.14 -5.47 -12.83
N SER A 29 -0.33 -4.40 -12.88
CA SER A 29 1.13 -4.44 -12.75
C SER A 29 1.59 -4.08 -11.33
N LEU A 30 2.39 -4.96 -10.72
CA LEU A 30 2.99 -4.70 -9.42
C LEU A 30 3.96 -3.53 -9.46
N ASP A 31 4.72 -3.39 -10.55
CA ASP A 31 5.69 -2.30 -10.70
C ASP A 31 4.98 -0.95 -10.85
N ASP A 32 3.87 -0.90 -11.60
CA ASP A 32 3.07 0.31 -11.74
C ASP A 32 2.42 0.70 -10.41
N LEU A 33 1.91 -0.28 -9.67
CA LEU A 33 1.34 -0.03 -8.34
C LEU A 33 2.41 0.50 -7.38
N LYS A 34 3.60 -0.10 -7.36
CA LYS A 34 4.73 0.38 -6.55
C LYS A 34 5.16 1.79 -6.98
N ALA A 35 5.19 2.08 -8.28
CA ALA A 35 5.51 3.41 -8.77
C ALA A 35 4.50 4.45 -8.26
N GLN A 36 3.19 4.16 -8.35
CA GLN A 36 2.15 5.01 -7.78
C GLN A 36 2.36 5.27 -6.29
N LEU A 37 2.65 4.24 -5.49
CA LEU A 37 2.89 4.38 -4.05
C LEU A 37 4.19 5.10 -3.72
N ASN A 38 5.22 4.98 -4.57
CA ASN A 38 6.51 5.63 -4.38
C ASN A 38 6.44 7.14 -4.62
N THR A 39 5.50 7.63 -5.45
CA THR A 39 5.29 9.07 -5.64
C THR A 39 5.06 9.82 -4.32
N TYR A 40 4.51 9.14 -3.31
CA TYR A 40 4.33 9.72 -1.99
C TYR A 40 5.67 9.93 -1.24
N PHE A 41 6.63 9.01 -1.38
CA PHE A 41 7.99 9.21 -0.86
C PHE A 41 8.66 10.41 -1.56
N GLU A 42 8.56 10.46 -2.89
CA GLU A 42 9.12 11.56 -3.68
C GLU A 42 8.52 12.92 -3.31
N TYR A 43 7.20 12.97 -3.10
CA TYR A 43 6.51 14.18 -2.64
C TYR A 43 7.03 14.68 -1.29
N LEU A 44 7.41 13.78 -0.39
CA LEU A 44 7.99 14.11 0.90
C LEU A 44 9.51 14.39 0.83
N GLY A 45 10.15 14.24 -0.34
CA GLY A 45 11.61 14.34 -0.49
C GLY A 45 12.36 13.15 0.14
N GLU A 46 11.68 12.03 0.36
CA GLU A 46 12.20 10.86 1.05
C GLU A 46 12.89 9.91 0.07
N ASN A 47 14.10 9.46 0.39
CA ASN A 47 14.87 8.55 -0.47
C ASN A 47 14.55 7.07 -0.19
N GLN A 48 13.26 6.77 -0.06
CA GLN A 48 12.74 5.45 0.26
C GLN A 48 11.95 4.88 -0.91
N TYR A 49 11.88 3.55 -1.00
CA TYR A 49 11.05 2.87 -1.99
C TYR A 49 10.34 1.66 -1.41
N THR A 50 9.23 1.28 -2.05
CA THR A 50 8.42 0.13 -1.67
C THR A 50 9.20 -1.17 -1.89
N ARG A 51 9.58 -1.85 -0.79
CA ARG A 51 10.22 -3.17 -0.82
C ARG A 51 9.18 -4.28 -0.86
N HIS A 52 8.26 -4.26 0.11
CA HIS A 52 7.15 -5.21 0.17
C HIS A 52 5.84 -4.45 0.30
N LEU A 53 4.82 -4.98 -0.39
CA LEU A 53 3.47 -4.44 -0.38
C LEU A 53 2.52 -5.52 0.13
N PHE A 54 1.59 -5.12 0.99
CA PHE A 54 0.55 -5.98 1.51
C PHE A 54 -0.80 -5.34 1.25
N GLY A 55 -1.73 -6.10 0.68
CA GLY A 55 -3.15 -5.76 0.65
C GLY A 55 -3.86 -6.27 1.89
N GLN A 56 -4.87 -5.55 2.37
CA GLN A 56 -5.65 -5.95 3.54
C GLN A 56 -7.15 -5.92 3.24
N MET A 57 -7.89 -6.90 3.77
CA MET A 57 -9.34 -6.85 3.76
C MET A 57 -9.85 -5.68 4.63
N SER A 58 -10.78 -4.92 4.07
CA SER A 58 -11.42 -3.72 4.62
C SER A 58 -12.22 -3.92 5.90
N CYS A 59 -12.54 -5.15 6.29
CA CYS A 59 -13.34 -5.46 7.48
C CYS A 59 -12.63 -5.17 8.81
N ILE A 60 -11.38 -4.69 8.78
CA ILE A 60 -10.56 -4.42 9.95
C ILE A 60 -10.13 -2.95 9.95
N ASP A 61 -10.88 -2.12 10.68
CA ASP A 61 -10.42 -0.77 11.03
C ASP A 61 -9.29 -0.89 12.06
N LEU A 62 -8.06 -0.63 11.62
CA LEU A 62 -6.89 -0.71 12.48
C LEU A 62 -6.65 0.56 13.28
N GLY A 63 -7.42 1.64 13.06
CA GLY A 63 -7.20 2.94 13.70
C GLY A 63 -5.86 3.56 13.30
N GLU A 64 -5.73 4.88 13.43
CA GLU A 64 -4.51 5.60 13.03
C GLU A 64 -3.29 5.27 13.92
N ASP A 65 -3.55 4.83 15.17
CA ASP A 65 -2.58 4.71 16.27
C ASP A 65 -2.10 3.29 16.61
N ARG A 66 -2.57 2.24 15.91
CA ARG A 66 -2.05 0.89 16.17
C ARG A 66 -0.63 0.73 15.64
N ASP A 67 0.25 0.19 16.49
CA ASP A 67 1.65 -0.04 16.17
C ASP A 67 1.84 -1.13 15.08
N GLU A 68 3.04 -1.22 14.51
CA GLU A 68 3.37 -2.23 13.49
C GLU A 68 3.11 -3.68 13.96
N TYR A 69 3.24 -3.96 15.26
CA TYR A 69 2.99 -5.28 15.84
C TYR A 69 1.50 -5.61 15.85
N ALA A 70 0.62 -4.65 16.13
CA ALA A 70 -0.83 -4.76 16.02
C ALA A 70 -1.27 -4.96 14.56
N TRP A 71 -0.61 -4.29 13.60
CA TRP A 71 -0.80 -4.58 12.18
C TRP A 71 -0.41 -6.03 11.85
N LYS A 72 0.75 -6.51 12.32
CA LYS A 72 1.23 -7.90 12.11
C LYS A 72 0.41 -8.99 12.82
N THR A 73 -0.24 -8.67 13.94
CA THR A 73 -1.08 -9.64 14.67
C THR A 73 -2.51 -9.64 14.13
N THR A 74 -2.98 -8.52 13.61
CA THR A 74 -4.29 -8.43 12.93
C THR A 74 -4.19 -8.78 11.43
N SER A 75 -2.98 -8.91 10.89
CA SER A 75 -2.68 -9.28 9.49
C SER A 75 -2.89 -10.76 9.14
N TYR A 76 -3.59 -11.55 9.96
CA TYR A 76 -4.03 -12.89 9.53
C TYR A 76 -4.88 -12.83 8.24
N MET A 77 -5.40 -11.65 7.87
CA MET A 77 -6.10 -11.37 6.60
C MET A 77 -5.34 -10.43 5.64
N SER A 78 -4.01 -10.30 5.78
CA SER A 78 -3.20 -9.53 4.83
C SER A 78 -2.57 -10.41 3.76
N LEU A 79 -2.72 -10.02 2.49
CA LEU A 79 -2.09 -10.66 1.34
C LEU A 79 -0.77 -9.97 1.03
N LEU A 80 0.35 -10.69 1.11
CA LEU A 80 1.63 -10.21 0.57
C LEU A 80 1.57 -10.24 -0.96
N ILE A 81 1.70 -9.07 -1.59
CA ILE A 81 1.65 -8.91 -3.05
C ILE A 81 3.04 -9.22 -3.63
N ARG A 82 3.18 -10.33 -4.34
CA ARG A 82 4.45 -10.82 -4.90
C ARG A 82 4.54 -10.68 -6.41
N ASN A 83 3.40 -10.66 -7.09
CA ASN A 83 3.31 -10.61 -8.55
C ASN A 83 2.04 -9.89 -9.02
N ASP A 84 1.94 -9.70 -10.33
CA ASP A 84 0.82 -9.06 -11.04
C ASP A 84 -0.52 -9.78 -10.80
N GLY A 85 -0.49 -11.12 -10.67
CA GLY A 85 -1.68 -11.90 -10.34
C GLY A 85 -2.25 -11.55 -8.96
N ASP A 86 -1.38 -11.33 -7.97
CA ASP A 86 -1.77 -10.87 -6.63
C ASP A 86 -2.37 -9.46 -6.67
N VAL A 87 -1.84 -8.58 -7.53
CA VAL A 87 -2.36 -7.22 -7.74
C VAL A 87 -3.79 -7.28 -8.27
N GLY A 88 -4.00 -8.04 -9.36
CA GLY A 88 -5.33 -8.22 -9.93
C GLY A 88 -6.29 -8.93 -8.98
N PHE A 89 -5.81 -9.86 -8.13
CA PHE A 89 -6.62 -10.46 -7.07
C PHE A 89 -7.03 -9.42 -6.02
N MET A 90 -6.09 -8.59 -5.55
CA MET A 90 -6.32 -7.57 -4.54
C MET A 90 -7.37 -6.55 -5.01
N PHE A 91 -7.22 -5.96 -6.20
CA PHE A 91 -8.18 -4.97 -6.72
C PHE A 91 -9.58 -5.57 -6.91
N ARG A 92 -9.70 -6.84 -7.27
CA ARG A 92 -11.00 -7.50 -7.49
C ARG A 92 -11.70 -7.90 -6.20
N ASN A 93 -10.96 -8.27 -5.14
CA ASN A 93 -11.55 -8.94 -3.97
C ASN A 93 -11.39 -8.17 -2.66
N MET A 94 -10.51 -7.17 -2.62
CA MET A 94 -10.17 -6.46 -1.37
C MET A 94 -10.55 -4.98 -1.39
N VAL A 95 -11.03 -4.47 -2.53
CA VAL A 95 -11.63 -3.13 -2.61
C VAL A 95 -13.06 -3.22 -2.09
N GLU A 96 -13.38 -2.43 -1.06
CA GLU A 96 -14.73 -2.32 -0.51
C GLU A 96 -15.10 -0.85 -0.38
N ASN A 97 -16.31 -0.46 -0.79
CA ASN A 97 -16.77 0.93 -0.78
C ASN A 97 -15.80 1.91 -1.47
N ASN A 98 -15.16 1.47 -2.56
CA ASN A 98 -14.10 2.21 -3.28
C ASN A 98 -12.86 2.53 -2.44
N ILE A 99 -12.65 1.82 -1.34
CA ILE A 99 -11.48 1.95 -0.46
C ILE A 99 -10.66 0.65 -0.52
N LEU A 100 -9.34 0.80 -0.62
CA LEU A 100 -8.37 -0.28 -0.53
C LEU A 100 -7.37 0.01 0.59
N TYR A 101 -7.22 -0.93 1.51
CA TYR A 101 -6.24 -0.83 2.60
C TYR A 101 -4.95 -1.54 2.21
N MET A 102 -3.82 -0.85 2.40
CA MET A 102 -2.51 -1.40 2.10
C MET A 102 -1.48 -1.03 3.17
N TYR A 103 -0.46 -1.87 3.27
CA TYR A 103 0.73 -1.62 4.06
C TYR A 103 1.97 -1.69 3.18
N VAL A 104 2.77 -0.61 3.22
CA VAL A 104 4.04 -0.50 2.50
C VAL A 104 5.16 -0.67 3.50
N ARG A 105 5.97 -1.71 3.29
CA ARG A 105 7.27 -1.83 3.93
C ARG A 105 8.32 -1.21 3.02
N SER A 106 8.88 -0.09 3.44
CA SER A 106 9.92 0.62 2.69
C SER A 106 11.34 0.18 3.06
N ILE A 107 12.29 0.60 2.24
CA ILE A 107 13.73 0.51 2.49
C ILE A 107 14.38 1.82 2.00
N CYS A 108 15.36 2.34 2.75
CA CYS A 108 16.14 3.54 2.37
C CYS A 108 17.10 3.15 1.25
N ASN A 109 17.20 3.96 0.19
CA ASN A 109 18.23 3.84 -0.84
C ASN A 109 19.56 4.50 -0.47
N CYS A 110 19.61 5.07 0.73
CA CYS A 110 20.71 5.81 1.32
C CYS A 110 21.95 4.92 1.42
N VAL A 111 23.12 5.43 1.02
CA VAL A 111 24.38 4.65 1.03
C VAL A 111 24.69 4.11 2.43
N GLU A 112 24.34 4.86 3.46
CA GLU A 112 24.53 4.49 4.88
C GLU A 112 23.57 3.39 5.36
N CYS A 113 22.51 3.09 4.61
CA CYS A 113 21.50 2.08 4.97
C CYS A 113 21.62 0.77 4.16
N LYS A 114 22.61 0.67 3.26
CA LYS A 114 22.92 -0.52 2.45
C LYS A 114 24.03 -1.32 3.10
#